data_AF-A0A395CYP2-F1
#
_entry.id   AF-A0A395CYP2-F1
#
_cell.length_a   1.000
_cell.length_b   1.000
_cell.length_c   1.000
_cell.angle_alpha   90.00
_cell.angle_beta   90.00
_cell.angle_gamma   90.00
#
_symmetry.space_group_name_H-M   'P 1'
#
loop_
_entity.id
_entity.type
_entity.pdbx_description
1 polymer ?
#
loop_
_entity_poly.entity_id
_entity_poly.type
_entity_poly.pdbx_seq_one_letter_code
_entity_poly.pdbx_strand_id
1 'polypeptide(L)'
;MRILAIRGENLASLAERFEIDFEAEPLRGAGLFAITGETGAGKSTILDALCLALYDAFPRVAAQGVNEGVPDSSGQNVAASDPRSILRRGAGRGFAEVDFFGRDGARYRARCDLARARGKATGNLQQRGRALHRLGDDGSPVAAVASGVEQVRAKIVELTDLTFDQFRRTVLLAQGDFDAFLRSDSKERADLLEKITGTSIYAEISRRVYRRAKQALEAAEILRRRRDDIGLLAEDARLALETERRDAEDSRARTVCERDSTAAALRRHEAITQAETRSAEAATRHEQMLKALDGLADARERLHDLERAESLREPLAQSRIAEDAFERAIIAESDKRAAAATASEALDRALATEGETTKIVEAAEADFKSFGPEWSKAERLDSEIDVATTEEKKARDDALAAAQRAKDKAAGDALLAKRSTTARAELEAAR
;
A
#
# COMPACT_ATOMS: atom_id res chain seq x y z
N MET A 1 -77.15 15.98 29.52
CA MET A 1 -77.10 15.76 30.98
C MET A 1 -78.53 15.84 31.53
N ARG A 2 -78.95 14.90 32.36
CA ARG A 2 -80.27 14.91 33.04
C ARG A 2 -80.11 14.47 34.50
N ILE A 3 -80.67 15.21 35.45
CA ILE A 3 -80.66 14.83 36.87
C ILE A 3 -81.78 13.80 37.12
N LEU A 4 -81.47 12.76 37.89
CA LEU A 4 -82.35 11.63 38.20
C LEU A 4 -82.81 11.67 39.65
N ALA A 5 -81.90 11.96 40.58
CA ALA A 5 -82.25 12.14 41.98
C ALA A 5 -81.28 13.09 42.67
N ILE A 6 -81.76 13.78 43.71
CA ILE A 6 -80.95 14.59 44.63
C ILE A 6 -81.23 14.09 46.04
N ARG A 7 -80.16 13.75 46.77
CA ARG A 7 -80.22 13.31 48.17
C ARG A 7 -79.25 14.11 49.02
N GLY A 8 -79.57 14.28 50.28
CA GLY A 8 -78.62 14.85 51.23
C GLY A 8 -79.08 14.75 52.67
N GLU A 9 -78.19 15.10 53.58
CA GLU A 9 -78.43 15.10 55.02
C GLU A 9 -77.54 16.12 55.70
N ASN A 10 -78.07 16.83 56.72
CA ASN A 10 -77.33 17.80 57.52
C ASN A 10 -76.66 18.92 56.68
N LEU A 11 -77.36 19.43 55.67
CA LEU A 11 -76.88 20.52 54.81
C LEU A 11 -77.63 21.81 55.15
N ALA A 12 -76.91 22.87 55.51
CA ALA A 12 -77.42 24.20 55.85
C ALA A 12 -78.69 24.16 56.72
N SER A 13 -79.85 24.49 56.15
CA SER A 13 -81.15 24.50 56.84
C SER A 13 -81.88 23.15 56.85
N LEU A 14 -81.42 22.15 56.09
CA LEU A 14 -81.99 20.81 56.00
C LEU A 14 -81.26 19.87 56.98
N ALA A 15 -81.93 19.59 58.09
CA ALA A 15 -81.43 18.74 59.17
C ALA A 15 -81.47 17.25 58.81
N GLU A 16 -82.65 16.81 58.40
CA GLU A 16 -82.95 15.40 58.16
C GLU A 16 -82.50 14.96 56.78
N ARG A 17 -82.45 13.65 56.59
CA ARG A 17 -82.20 13.07 55.28
C ARG A 17 -83.36 13.41 54.35
N PHE A 18 -83.04 13.98 53.21
CA PHE A 18 -84.00 14.27 52.15
C PHE A 18 -83.62 13.54 50.87
N GLU A 19 -84.64 13.22 50.09
CA GLU A 19 -84.52 12.59 48.78
C GLU A 19 -85.60 13.15 47.86
N ILE A 20 -85.16 13.58 46.68
CA ILE A 20 -86.02 14.00 45.59
C ILE A 20 -85.66 13.11 44.41
N ASP A 21 -86.55 12.16 44.11
CA ASP A 21 -86.42 11.27 42.98
C ASP A 21 -87.26 11.81 41.81
N PHE A 22 -86.60 12.22 40.72
CA PHE A 22 -87.24 12.72 39.52
C PHE A 22 -87.72 11.60 38.59
N GLU A 23 -87.31 10.34 38.83
CA GLU A 23 -87.80 9.17 38.09
C GLU A 23 -89.06 8.55 38.73
N ALA A 24 -89.48 9.03 39.92
CA ALA A 24 -90.70 8.62 40.59
C ALA A 24 -91.90 9.55 40.29
N GLU A 25 -93.12 9.01 40.31
CA GLU A 25 -94.35 9.82 40.28
C GLU A 25 -94.51 10.58 41.61
N PRO A 26 -95.00 11.84 41.61
CA PRO A 26 -95.60 12.56 40.48
C PRO A 26 -94.62 13.35 39.59
N LEU A 27 -93.31 13.32 39.88
CA LEU A 27 -92.32 14.18 39.20
C LEU A 27 -91.96 13.68 37.80
N ARG A 28 -91.93 12.36 37.60
CA ARG A 28 -91.60 11.73 36.31
C ARG A 28 -92.49 12.22 35.17
N GLY A 29 -93.81 12.32 35.40
CA GLY A 29 -94.79 12.73 34.38
C GLY A 29 -95.01 14.24 34.26
N ALA A 30 -94.56 15.05 35.22
CA ALA A 30 -94.89 16.47 35.31
C ALA A 30 -94.15 17.36 34.29
N GLY A 31 -92.87 17.05 33.99
CA GLY A 31 -92.00 17.84 33.09
C GLY A 31 -91.57 19.22 33.62
N LEU A 32 -92.45 19.90 34.38
CA LEU A 32 -92.21 21.13 35.11
C LEU A 32 -92.78 20.99 36.52
N PHE A 33 -91.99 21.36 37.52
CA PHE A 33 -92.40 21.36 38.93
C PHE A 33 -91.88 22.62 39.63
N ALA A 34 -92.52 22.97 40.74
CA ALA A 34 -92.12 24.10 41.58
C ALA A 34 -91.74 23.62 42.98
N ILE A 35 -90.63 24.15 43.52
CA ILE A 35 -90.25 23.95 44.93
C ILE A 35 -90.73 25.19 45.69
N THR A 36 -91.85 25.06 46.41
CA THR A 36 -92.45 26.15 47.19
C THR A 36 -92.19 25.98 48.68
N GLY A 37 -92.18 27.09 49.42
CA GLY A 37 -91.98 27.11 50.87
C GLY A 37 -91.63 28.51 51.35
N GLU A 38 -91.60 28.73 52.67
CA GLU A 38 -91.23 30.02 53.26
C GLU A 38 -89.76 30.38 52.99
N THR A 39 -89.41 31.67 53.12
CA THR A 39 -88.02 32.12 53.07
C THR A 39 -87.24 31.46 54.20
N GLY A 40 -86.11 30.82 53.88
CA GLY A 40 -85.31 30.06 54.87
C GLY A 40 -85.67 28.57 55.00
N ALA A 41 -86.75 28.09 54.37
CA ALA A 41 -87.16 26.67 54.41
C ALA A 41 -86.18 25.69 53.74
N GLY A 42 -85.09 26.16 53.11
CA GLY A 42 -84.06 25.32 52.51
C GLY A 42 -84.21 25.00 51.02
N LYS A 43 -85.08 25.72 50.31
CA LYS A 43 -85.24 25.60 48.84
C LYS A 43 -83.89 25.69 48.10
N SER A 44 -83.10 26.72 48.39
CA SER A 44 -81.76 26.89 47.81
C SER A 44 -80.76 25.83 48.26
N THR A 45 -80.97 25.21 49.43
CA THR A 45 -80.11 24.15 49.96
C THR A 45 -80.19 22.87 49.14
N ILE A 46 -81.36 22.57 48.55
CA ILE A 46 -81.51 21.45 47.61
C ILE A 46 -80.65 21.68 46.36
N LEU A 47 -80.67 22.90 45.82
CA LEU A 47 -79.90 23.27 44.64
C LEU A 47 -78.39 23.32 44.93
N ASP A 48 -78.01 23.76 46.12
CA ASP A 48 -76.63 23.70 46.58
C ASP A 48 -76.15 22.26 46.77
N ALA A 49 -76.99 21.35 47.26
CA ALA A 49 -76.64 19.94 47.37
C ALA A 49 -76.34 19.34 46.00
N LEU A 50 -77.13 19.70 44.98
CA LEU A 50 -76.87 19.32 43.59
C LEU A 50 -75.50 19.80 43.11
N CYS A 51 -75.21 21.09 43.27
CA CYS A 51 -73.92 21.66 42.86
C CYS A 51 -72.74 21.09 43.68
N LEU A 52 -72.90 20.93 44.99
CA LEU A 52 -71.89 20.39 45.88
C LEU A 52 -71.54 18.95 45.48
N ALA A 53 -72.53 18.10 45.24
CA ALA A 53 -72.32 16.71 44.82
C ALA A 53 -71.62 16.63 43.47
N LEU A 54 -71.95 17.52 42.52
CA LEU A 54 -71.34 17.51 41.19
C LEU A 54 -69.97 18.18 41.14
N TYR A 55 -69.85 19.43 41.56
CA TYR A 55 -68.68 20.27 41.30
C TYR A 55 -67.86 20.62 42.53
N ASP A 56 -68.26 20.13 43.70
CA ASP A 56 -67.59 20.46 44.97
C ASP A 56 -67.59 21.97 45.26
N ALA A 57 -68.61 22.67 44.77
CA ALA A 57 -68.83 24.09 44.92
C ALA A 57 -70.34 24.35 44.82
N PHE A 58 -70.83 25.46 45.35
CA PHE A 58 -72.23 25.87 45.22
C PHE A 58 -72.38 27.39 45.19
N PRO A 59 -73.45 27.93 44.56
CA PRO A 59 -73.54 29.35 44.20
C PRO A 59 -73.38 30.32 45.38
N ARG A 60 -73.96 30.01 46.54
CA ARG A 60 -73.91 30.87 47.74
C ARG A 60 -72.48 31.15 48.24
N VAL A 61 -71.56 30.22 47.97
CA VAL A 61 -70.14 30.27 48.37
C VAL A 61 -69.27 30.90 47.28
N ALA A 62 -69.66 30.79 46.01
CA ALA A 62 -68.93 31.37 44.88
C ALA A 62 -69.23 32.86 44.64
N ALA A 63 -70.42 33.35 45.03
CA ALA A 63 -70.84 34.73 44.79
C ALA A 63 -70.22 35.74 45.79
N GLN A 64 -69.79 35.29 46.97
CA GLN A 64 -69.18 36.15 47.98
C GLN A 64 -67.66 36.13 47.81
N GLY A 65 -67.12 37.01 46.97
CA GLY A 65 -65.68 37.28 46.83
C GLY A 65 -65.04 37.90 48.09
N VAL A 66 -65.61 37.65 49.27
CA VAL A 66 -65.20 38.19 50.55
C VAL A 66 -64.54 37.06 51.33
N ASN A 67 -63.22 37.14 51.51
CA ASN A 67 -62.44 36.25 52.39
C ASN A 67 -62.72 36.55 53.88
N GLU A 68 -63.99 36.73 54.24
CA GLU A 68 -64.40 36.82 55.64
C GLU A 68 -64.47 35.40 56.23
N GLY A 69 -63.74 35.19 57.32
CA GLY A 69 -63.77 33.94 58.06
C GLY A 69 -65.08 33.84 58.83
N VAL A 70 -65.89 32.83 58.53
CA VAL A 70 -67.11 32.55 59.29
C VAL A 70 -66.73 31.66 60.47
N PRO A 71 -67.11 32.01 61.72
CA PRO A 71 -66.87 31.17 62.87
C PRO A 71 -67.66 29.87 62.75
N ASP A 72 -66.95 28.74 62.75
CA ASP A 72 -67.49 27.40 62.74
C ASP A 72 -67.79 26.89 64.16
N SER A 73 -68.62 25.86 64.31
CA SER A 73 -69.01 25.29 65.61
C SER A 73 -67.86 24.64 66.38
N SER A 74 -66.69 24.46 65.76
CA SER A 74 -65.45 24.04 66.43
C SER A 74 -64.61 25.20 66.99
N GLY A 75 -65.03 26.46 66.76
CA GLY A 75 -64.27 27.66 67.14
C GLY A 75 -63.18 28.07 66.14
N GLN A 76 -63.06 27.37 65.00
CA GLN A 76 -62.15 27.75 63.92
C GLN A 76 -62.87 28.63 62.90
N ASN A 77 -62.17 29.61 62.34
CA ASN A 77 -62.69 30.39 61.21
C ASN A 77 -62.47 29.61 59.91
N VAL A 78 -63.57 29.32 59.22
CA VAL A 78 -63.55 28.69 57.90
C VAL A 78 -63.84 29.78 56.88
N ALA A 79 -63.12 29.77 55.76
CA ALA A 79 -63.40 30.72 54.69
C ALA A 79 -64.86 30.56 54.24
N ALA A 80 -65.57 31.67 54.05
CA ALA A 80 -66.91 31.65 53.47
C ALA A 80 -66.95 30.93 52.11
N SER A 81 -65.80 30.87 51.40
CA SER A 81 -65.59 30.18 50.13
C SER A 81 -65.33 28.66 50.25
N ASP A 82 -65.23 28.10 51.46
CA ASP A 82 -65.00 26.66 51.66
C ASP A 82 -66.30 25.86 51.47
N PRO A 83 -66.36 24.85 50.58
CA PRO A 83 -67.54 24.02 50.38
C PRO A 83 -68.01 23.28 51.64
N ARG A 84 -67.12 23.07 52.63
CA ARG A 84 -67.45 22.41 53.90
C ARG A 84 -68.32 23.29 54.81
N SER A 85 -68.39 24.60 54.55
CA SER A 85 -69.22 25.55 55.30
C SER A 85 -70.72 25.27 55.22
N ILE A 86 -71.16 24.49 54.22
CA ILE A 86 -72.56 24.07 54.10
C ILE A 86 -73.00 23.08 55.17
N LEU A 87 -72.06 22.40 55.85
CA LEU A 87 -72.43 21.44 56.89
C LEU A 87 -73.20 22.15 58.00
N ARG A 88 -74.39 21.64 58.33
CA ARG A 88 -75.26 22.23 59.34
C ARG A 88 -74.55 22.38 60.69
N ARG A 89 -74.71 23.53 61.34
CA ARG A 89 -74.18 23.77 62.69
C ARG A 89 -74.78 22.76 63.67
N GLY A 90 -73.92 22.14 64.47
CA GLY A 90 -74.34 21.07 65.39
C GLY A 90 -74.33 19.66 64.78
N ALA A 91 -74.12 19.50 63.47
CA ALA A 91 -74.00 18.19 62.84
C ALA A 91 -72.55 17.71 62.80
N GLY A 92 -72.35 16.42 63.12
CA GLY A 92 -71.04 15.76 63.06
C GLY A 92 -70.69 15.21 61.68
N ARG A 93 -71.69 14.93 60.84
CA ARG A 93 -71.58 14.40 59.49
C ARG A 93 -72.73 14.90 58.62
N GLY A 94 -72.52 14.93 57.32
CA GLY A 94 -73.54 15.25 56.32
C GLY A 94 -73.08 14.79 54.94
N PHE A 95 -73.97 14.73 53.98
CA PHE A 95 -73.61 14.38 52.61
C PHE A 95 -74.53 15.04 51.60
N ALA A 96 -74.06 15.15 50.37
CA ALA A 96 -74.84 15.46 49.19
C ALA A 96 -74.58 14.38 48.12
N GLU A 97 -75.63 13.91 47.47
CA GLU A 97 -75.56 12.85 46.49
C GLU A 97 -76.51 13.13 45.33
N VAL A 98 -76.05 12.91 44.11
CA VAL A 98 -76.80 13.18 42.88
C VAL A 98 -76.65 12.03 41.92
N ASP A 99 -77.79 11.56 41.42
CA ASP A 99 -77.84 10.63 40.30
C ASP A 99 -78.12 11.41 39.01
N PHE A 100 -77.38 11.13 37.94
CA PHE A 100 -77.53 11.83 36.66
C PHE A 100 -77.15 10.96 35.45
N PHE A 101 -77.63 11.34 34.27
CA PHE A 101 -77.15 10.82 32.99
C PHE A 101 -75.96 11.63 32.46
N GLY A 102 -74.87 10.92 32.17
CA GLY A 102 -73.75 11.44 31.40
C GLY A 102 -74.09 11.62 29.92
N ARG A 103 -73.24 12.34 29.18
CA ARG A 103 -73.36 12.51 27.71
C ARG A 103 -73.24 11.20 26.93
N ASP A 104 -72.63 10.21 27.55
CA ASP A 104 -72.50 8.83 27.06
C ASP A 104 -73.77 7.99 27.23
N GLY A 105 -74.83 8.55 27.84
CA GLY A 105 -76.10 7.87 28.09
C GLY A 105 -76.08 6.93 29.29
N ALA A 106 -74.98 6.85 30.05
CA ALA A 106 -74.90 6.02 31.25
C ALA A 106 -75.35 6.78 32.52
N ARG A 107 -75.81 6.01 33.52
CA ARG A 107 -76.21 6.54 34.84
C ARG A 107 -75.01 6.61 35.77
N TYR A 108 -74.90 7.72 36.50
CA TYR A 108 -73.82 7.97 37.45
C TYR A 108 -74.35 8.51 38.76
N ARG A 109 -73.68 8.17 39.87
CA ARG A 109 -73.90 8.72 41.21
C ARG A 109 -72.67 9.47 41.69
N ALA A 110 -72.80 10.78 41.82
CA ALA A 110 -71.78 11.63 42.43
C ALA A 110 -72.14 11.86 43.90
N ARG A 111 -71.19 11.61 44.80
CA ARG A 111 -71.37 11.76 46.24
C ARG A 111 -70.27 12.60 46.86
N CYS A 112 -70.66 13.51 47.74
CA CYS A 112 -69.79 14.34 48.57
C CYS A 112 -70.13 14.09 50.05
N ASP A 113 -69.20 13.54 50.81
CA ASP A 113 -69.34 13.28 52.24
C ASP A 113 -68.56 14.34 53.05
N LEU A 114 -69.25 14.94 54.01
CA LEU A 114 -68.71 15.93 54.94
C LEU A 114 -68.66 15.32 56.34
N ALA A 115 -67.54 15.49 57.04
CA ALA A 115 -67.38 14.96 58.38
C ALA A 115 -66.56 15.90 59.27
N ARG A 116 -66.88 15.87 60.56
CA ARG A 116 -66.06 16.42 61.63
C ARG A 116 -65.25 15.32 62.30
N ALA A 117 -64.15 15.71 62.94
CA ALA A 117 -63.30 14.81 63.71
C ALA A 117 -64.17 13.96 64.67
N ARG A 118 -64.02 12.64 64.57
CA ARG A 118 -64.76 11.64 65.39
C ARG A 118 -66.29 11.76 65.28
N GLY A 119 -66.83 12.43 64.26
CA GLY A 119 -68.27 12.65 64.08
C GLY A 119 -68.92 13.52 65.16
N LYS A 120 -68.15 14.33 65.90
CA LYS A 120 -68.67 15.22 66.95
C LYS A 120 -69.02 16.59 66.38
N ALA A 121 -70.12 17.17 66.85
CA ALA A 121 -70.59 18.52 66.47
C ALA A 121 -69.55 19.64 66.68
N THR A 122 -68.70 19.49 67.68
CA THR A 122 -67.62 20.41 68.05
C THR A 122 -66.26 20.03 67.46
N GLY A 123 -66.18 18.92 66.71
CA GLY A 123 -64.94 18.47 66.08
C GLY A 123 -64.55 19.35 64.88
N ASN A 124 -63.24 19.42 64.60
CA ASN A 124 -62.72 20.13 63.43
C ASN A 124 -63.20 19.48 62.13
N LEU A 125 -63.53 20.30 61.13
CA LEU A 125 -63.87 19.85 59.78
C LEU A 125 -62.73 19.03 59.17
N GLN A 126 -63.05 17.85 58.64
CA GLN A 126 -62.09 16.96 58.00
C GLN A 126 -61.99 17.27 56.50
N GLN A 127 -61.09 16.55 55.82
CA GLN A 127 -61.12 16.47 54.36
C GLN A 127 -62.41 15.78 53.93
N ARG A 128 -63.03 16.33 52.90
CA ARG A 128 -64.30 15.82 52.36
C ARG A 128 -64.06 14.59 51.49
N GLY A 129 -64.95 13.61 51.61
CA GLY A 129 -64.96 12.43 50.76
C GLY A 129 -65.65 12.76 49.43
N ARG A 130 -65.06 12.34 48.31
CA ARG A 130 -65.63 12.50 46.98
C ARG A 130 -65.57 11.18 46.25
N ALA A 131 -66.70 10.72 45.74
CA ALA A 131 -66.77 9.50 44.96
C ALA A 131 -67.76 9.65 43.80
N LEU A 132 -67.41 9.01 42.68
CA LEU A 132 -68.25 8.89 41.50
C LEU A 132 -68.38 7.42 41.15
N HIS A 133 -69.60 6.94 41.08
CA HIS A 133 -69.91 5.56 40.70
C HIS A 133 -70.75 5.55 39.43
N ARG A 134 -70.56 4.52 38.61
CA ARG A 134 -71.50 4.16 37.54
C ARG A 134 -72.61 3.30 38.14
N LEU A 135 -73.84 3.58 37.77
CA LEU A 135 -75.02 2.86 38.24
C LEU A 135 -75.50 1.84 37.20
N GLY A 136 -76.08 0.75 37.68
CA GLY A 136 -76.86 -0.20 36.88
C GLY A 136 -78.29 0.27 36.66
N ASP A 137 -79.07 -0.53 35.93
CA ASP A 137 -80.48 -0.22 35.63
C ASP A 137 -81.37 -0.21 36.88
N ASP A 138 -80.96 -0.96 37.91
CA ASP A 138 -81.58 -1.05 39.24
C ASP A 138 -81.16 0.09 40.20
N GLY A 139 -80.31 1.02 39.74
CA GLY A 139 -79.81 2.13 40.55
C GLY A 139 -78.71 1.74 41.56
N SER A 140 -78.21 0.50 41.49
CA SER A 140 -77.10 0.04 42.33
C SER A 140 -75.74 0.49 41.75
N PRO A 141 -74.73 0.79 42.59
CA PRO A 141 -73.37 1.08 42.11
C PRO A 141 -72.73 -0.17 41.50
N VAL A 142 -72.40 -0.12 40.20
CA VAL A 142 -71.80 -1.24 39.46
C VAL A 142 -70.29 -1.09 39.33
N ALA A 143 -69.78 0.15 39.28
CA ALA A 143 -68.34 0.41 39.18
C ALA A 143 -67.94 1.76 39.81
N ALA A 144 -66.79 1.81 40.48
CA ALA A 144 -66.17 3.06 40.90
C ALA A 144 -65.45 3.72 39.71
N VAL A 145 -65.81 4.96 39.39
CA VAL A 145 -65.29 5.72 38.24
C VAL A 145 -64.18 6.66 38.66
N ALA A 146 -64.34 7.35 39.79
CA ALA A 146 -63.34 8.24 40.34
C ALA A 146 -63.53 8.42 41.86
N SER A 147 -62.44 8.69 42.56
CA SER A 147 -62.41 9.05 43.97
C SER A 147 -61.43 10.20 44.19
N GLY A 148 -61.73 11.11 45.11
CA GLY A 148 -60.96 12.34 45.33
C GLY A 148 -61.53 13.56 44.60
N VAL A 149 -61.29 14.75 45.16
CA VAL A 149 -61.89 16.01 44.71
C VAL A 149 -61.58 16.30 43.24
N GLU A 150 -60.31 16.34 42.88
CA GLU A 150 -59.87 16.72 41.53
C GLU A 150 -60.25 15.67 40.48
N GLN A 151 -60.07 14.38 40.79
CA GLN A 151 -60.40 13.30 39.85
C GLN A 151 -61.89 13.23 39.57
N VAL A 152 -62.72 13.34 40.61
CA VAL A 152 -64.17 13.34 40.45
C VAL A 152 -64.62 14.60 39.69
N ARG A 153 -64.07 15.78 40.01
CA ARG A 153 -64.40 17.03 39.30
C ARG A 153 -64.06 16.94 37.81
N ALA A 154 -62.85 16.45 37.47
CA ALA A 154 -62.42 16.26 36.09
C ALA A 154 -63.35 15.29 35.34
N LYS A 155 -63.70 14.15 35.96
CA LYS A 155 -64.63 13.19 35.35
C LYS A 155 -66.05 13.73 35.20
N ILE A 156 -66.52 14.55 36.13
CA ILE A 156 -67.84 15.18 35.99
C ILE A 156 -67.84 16.16 34.83
N VAL A 157 -66.81 17.01 34.68
CA VAL A 157 -66.68 17.90 33.51
C VAL A 157 -66.62 17.09 32.21
N GLU A 158 -65.90 15.96 32.18
CA GLU A 158 -65.85 15.08 31.00
C GLU A 158 -67.22 14.46 30.66
N LEU A 159 -68.00 14.06 31.68
CA LEU A 159 -69.29 13.40 31.49
C LEU A 159 -70.44 14.38 31.22
N THR A 160 -70.36 15.61 31.72
CA THR A 160 -71.40 16.65 31.54
C THR A 160 -71.07 17.64 30.43
N ASP A 161 -69.79 17.76 30.06
CA ASP A 161 -69.22 18.79 29.18
C ASP A 161 -69.42 20.23 29.70
N LEU A 162 -69.64 20.36 31.01
CA LEU A 162 -69.92 21.63 31.67
C LEU A 162 -68.99 21.80 32.87
N THR A 163 -68.30 22.94 32.95
CA THR A 163 -67.66 23.39 34.20
C THR A 163 -68.72 23.89 35.18
N PHE A 164 -68.32 24.08 36.45
CA PHE A 164 -69.21 24.64 37.47
C PHE A 164 -69.86 25.97 37.04
N ASP A 165 -69.07 26.91 36.51
CA ASP A 165 -69.58 28.20 36.06
C ASP A 165 -70.56 28.07 34.88
N GLN A 166 -70.30 27.13 33.98
CA GLN A 166 -71.19 26.88 32.84
C GLN A 166 -72.48 26.22 33.31
N PHE A 167 -72.41 25.23 34.21
CA PHE A 167 -73.56 24.58 34.80
C PHE A 167 -74.47 25.59 35.51
N ARG A 168 -73.89 26.53 36.28
CA ARG A 168 -74.61 27.64 36.94
C ARG A 168 -75.22 28.65 35.97
N ARG A 169 -74.65 28.82 34.77
CA ARG A 169 -75.18 29.75 33.76
C ARG A 169 -76.19 29.12 32.80
N THR A 170 -76.23 27.78 32.69
CA THR A 170 -77.01 27.07 31.66
C THR A 170 -78.04 26.08 32.18
N VAL A 171 -77.75 25.37 33.29
CA VAL A 171 -78.62 24.32 33.84
C VAL A 171 -79.26 24.76 35.15
N LEU A 172 -78.51 25.44 36.01
CA LEU A 172 -78.98 25.93 37.30
C LEU A 172 -78.81 27.44 37.41
N LEU A 173 -79.82 28.20 36.96
CA LEU A 173 -79.84 29.65 37.15
C LEU A 173 -80.15 29.99 38.61
N ALA A 174 -79.12 30.17 39.43
CA ALA A 174 -79.30 30.65 40.79
C ALA A 174 -79.78 32.11 40.80
N GLN A 175 -80.41 32.51 41.91
CA GLN A 175 -80.99 33.84 42.08
C GLN A 175 -79.91 34.93 41.91
N GLY A 176 -80.07 35.80 40.91
CA GLY A 176 -79.12 36.89 40.57
C GLY A 176 -78.13 36.58 39.45
N ASP A 177 -77.95 35.30 39.08
CA ASP A 177 -76.92 34.89 38.10
C ASP A 177 -77.34 35.08 36.64
N PHE A 178 -78.65 35.12 36.38
CA PHE A 178 -79.19 35.42 35.06
C PHE A 178 -78.84 36.84 34.59
N ASP A 179 -78.98 37.83 35.49
CA ASP A 179 -78.57 39.22 35.21
C ASP A 179 -77.05 39.33 35.02
N ALA A 180 -76.27 38.55 35.77
CA ALA A 180 -74.82 38.50 35.64
C ALA A 180 -74.38 37.91 34.28
N PHE A 181 -75.12 36.92 33.74
CA PHE A 181 -74.88 36.41 32.39
C PHE A 181 -75.21 37.44 31.30
N LEU A 182 -76.34 38.15 31.41
CA LEU A 182 -76.68 39.21 30.45
C LEU A 182 -75.67 40.36 30.49
N ARG A 183 -75.12 40.68 31.66
CA ARG A 183 -74.16 41.77 31.87
C ARG A 183 -72.68 41.36 31.76
N SER A 184 -72.36 40.09 31.50
CA SER A 184 -70.96 39.65 31.41
C SER A 184 -70.21 40.37 30.30
N ASP A 185 -68.89 40.46 30.42
CA ASP A 185 -68.09 41.06 29.36
C ASP A 185 -68.16 40.23 28.05
N SER A 186 -67.81 40.86 26.93
CA SER A 186 -67.89 40.23 25.61
C SER A 186 -67.01 38.99 25.47
N LYS A 187 -65.92 38.90 26.25
CA LYS A 187 -64.96 37.80 26.18
C LYS A 187 -65.49 36.57 26.92
N GLU A 188 -65.94 36.73 28.16
CA GLU A 188 -66.60 35.68 28.94
C GLU A 188 -67.85 35.15 28.24
N ARG A 189 -68.61 36.05 27.59
CA ARG A 189 -69.78 35.64 26.80
C ARG A 189 -69.37 34.81 25.59
N ALA A 190 -68.33 35.23 24.87
CA ALA A 190 -67.79 34.49 23.73
C ALA A 190 -67.26 33.11 24.14
N ASP A 191 -66.48 33.02 25.24
CA ASP A 191 -65.94 31.75 25.74
C ASP A 191 -67.06 30.77 26.16
N LEU A 192 -68.15 31.29 26.76
CA LEU A 192 -69.30 30.48 27.14
C LEU A 192 -70.07 29.98 25.91
N LEU A 193 -70.35 30.87 24.95
CA LEU A 193 -71.04 30.54 23.71
C LEU A 193 -70.22 29.57 22.84
N GLU A 194 -68.89 29.74 22.80
CA GLU A 194 -67.98 28.88 22.05
C GLU A 194 -68.09 27.43 22.51
N LYS A 195 -68.13 27.21 23.83
CA LYS A 195 -68.25 25.87 24.41
C LYS A 195 -69.65 25.28 24.27
N ILE A 196 -70.71 26.08 24.46
CA ILE A 196 -72.10 25.61 24.25
C ILE A 196 -72.33 25.20 22.79
N THR A 197 -71.78 25.97 21.85
CA THR A 197 -71.93 25.71 20.41
C THR A 197 -70.90 24.72 19.87
N GLY A 198 -69.95 24.26 20.70
CA GLY A 198 -68.88 23.34 20.28
C GLY A 198 -67.88 23.96 19.29
N THR A 199 -67.78 25.29 19.23
CA THR A 199 -66.94 26.02 18.25
C THR A 199 -65.49 26.24 18.69
N SER A 200 -65.03 25.48 19.70
CA SER A 200 -63.64 25.49 20.23
C SER A 200 -62.54 25.32 19.17
N ILE A 201 -62.90 24.70 18.04
CA ILE A 201 -62.03 24.49 16.89
C ILE A 201 -61.51 25.81 16.30
N TYR A 202 -62.28 26.91 16.35
CA TYR A 202 -61.87 28.19 15.75
C TYR A 202 -60.79 28.89 16.58
N ALA A 203 -60.87 28.81 17.92
CA ALA A 203 -59.79 29.27 18.78
C ALA A 203 -58.49 28.46 18.57
N GLU A 204 -58.60 27.16 18.29
CA GLU A 204 -57.43 26.35 17.96
C GLU A 204 -56.82 26.74 16.61
N ILE A 205 -57.64 26.90 15.57
CA ILE A 205 -57.21 27.35 14.24
C ILE A 205 -56.49 28.70 14.35
N SER A 206 -57.08 29.67 15.05
CA SER A 206 -56.48 31.00 15.25
C SER A 206 -55.10 30.90 15.91
N ARG A 207 -54.96 30.09 16.97
CA ARG A 207 -53.67 29.86 17.65
C ARG A 207 -52.63 29.20 16.76
N ARG A 208 -53.03 28.31 15.83
CA ARG A 208 -52.11 27.68 14.87
C ARG A 208 -51.65 28.68 13.81
N VAL A 209 -52.57 29.48 13.26
CA VAL A 209 -52.26 30.53 12.27
C VAL A 209 -51.31 31.57 12.86
N TYR A 210 -51.59 32.06 14.07
CA TYR A 210 -50.73 33.03 14.76
C TYR A 210 -49.29 32.51 14.94
N ARG A 211 -49.15 31.26 15.42
CA ARG A 211 -47.81 30.64 15.58
C ARG A 211 -47.05 30.55 14.26
N ARG A 212 -47.72 30.12 13.18
CA ARG A 212 -47.09 29.99 11.86
C ARG A 212 -46.68 31.35 11.29
N ALA A 213 -47.53 32.37 11.42
CA ALA A 213 -47.25 33.71 10.96
C ALA A 213 -46.05 34.32 11.72
N LYS A 214 -46.03 34.16 13.05
CA LYS A 214 -44.90 34.62 13.89
C LYS A 214 -43.58 33.99 13.45
N GLN A 215 -43.54 32.67 13.26
CA GLN A 215 -42.34 31.96 12.80
C GLN A 215 -41.86 32.44 11.42
N ALA A 216 -42.78 32.66 10.48
CA ALA A 216 -42.44 33.15 9.14
C ALA A 216 -41.87 34.57 9.18
N LEU A 217 -42.43 35.45 10.02
CA LEU A 217 -41.92 36.81 10.22
C LEU A 217 -40.52 36.82 10.84
N GLU A 218 -40.29 36.02 11.88
CA GLU A 218 -38.98 35.88 12.51
C GLU A 218 -37.93 35.37 11.51
N ALA A 219 -38.27 34.35 10.70
CA ALA A 219 -37.37 33.84 9.66
C ALA A 219 -37.06 34.89 8.58
N ALA A 220 -38.06 35.66 8.14
CA ALA A 220 -37.86 36.74 7.18
C ALA A 220 -36.98 37.86 7.75
N GLU A 221 -37.12 38.18 9.04
CA GLU A 221 -36.30 39.18 9.70
C GLU A 221 -34.84 38.75 9.80
N ILE A 222 -34.56 37.48 10.11
CA ILE A 222 -33.21 36.90 10.09
C ILE A 222 -32.59 37.03 8.69
N LEU A 223 -33.34 36.68 7.64
CA LEU A 223 -32.86 36.80 6.27
C LEU A 223 -32.59 38.26 5.86
N ARG A 224 -33.43 39.20 6.30
CA ARG A 224 -33.23 40.64 6.07
C ARG A 224 -31.97 41.15 6.78
N ARG A 225 -31.78 40.82 8.05
CA ARG A 225 -30.56 41.18 8.80
C ARG A 225 -29.31 40.63 8.12
N ARG A 226 -29.34 39.35 7.71
CA ARG A 226 -28.22 38.74 7.00
C ARG A 226 -27.93 39.41 5.65
N ARG A 227 -28.97 39.79 4.90
CA ARG A 227 -28.82 40.58 3.66
C ARG A 227 -28.17 41.93 3.94
N ASP A 228 -28.58 42.59 5.01
CA ASP A 228 -28.08 43.92 5.38
C ASP A 228 -26.63 43.85 5.91
N ASP A 229 -26.26 42.79 6.65
CA ASP A 229 -24.90 42.53 7.16
C ASP A 229 -23.89 42.26 6.03
N ILE A 230 -24.31 41.58 4.96
CA ILE A 230 -23.45 41.29 3.81
C ILE A 230 -23.11 42.58 3.04
N GLY A 231 -23.90 43.65 3.21
CA GLY A 231 -23.70 44.91 2.52
C GLY A 231 -23.79 44.71 1.01
N LEU A 232 -25.02 44.63 0.48
CA LEU A 232 -25.20 44.54 -0.97
C LEU A 232 -24.69 45.82 -1.62
N LEU A 233 -23.72 45.68 -2.53
CA LEU A 233 -23.29 46.76 -3.41
C LEU A 233 -24.52 47.27 -4.19
N ALA A 234 -24.64 48.59 -4.30
CA ALA A 234 -25.55 49.18 -5.28
C ALA A 234 -25.17 48.66 -6.68
N GLU A 235 -26.17 48.49 -7.55
CA GLU A 235 -25.95 47.98 -8.91
C GLU A 235 -24.85 48.75 -9.66
N ASP A 236 -24.84 50.09 -9.52
CA ASP A 236 -23.82 50.94 -10.15
C ASP A 236 -22.40 50.64 -9.64
N ALA A 237 -22.24 50.40 -8.33
CA ALA A 237 -20.95 50.06 -7.73
C ALA A 237 -20.48 48.66 -8.15
N ARG A 238 -21.42 47.70 -8.30
CA ARG A 238 -21.11 46.37 -8.83
C ARG A 238 -20.66 46.43 -10.29
N LEU A 239 -21.40 47.16 -11.14
CA LEU A 239 -21.08 47.32 -12.56
C LEU A 239 -19.72 48.01 -12.76
N ALA A 240 -19.38 48.99 -11.91
CA ALA A 240 -18.06 49.62 -11.92
C ALA A 240 -16.94 48.61 -11.63
N LEU A 241 -17.08 47.80 -10.59
CA LEU A 241 -16.10 46.74 -10.24
C LEU A 241 -16.02 45.64 -11.31
N GLU A 242 -17.13 45.27 -11.94
CA GLU A 242 -17.12 44.29 -13.05
C GLU A 242 -16.40 44.82 -14.28
N THR A 243 -16.54 46.12 -14.55
CA THR A 243 -15.83 46.80 -15.63
C THR A 243 -14.34 46.88 -15.32
N GLU A 244 -13.97 47.32 -14.12
CA GLU A 244 -12.57 47.35 -13.66
C GLU A 244 -11.92 45.97 -13.72
N ARG A 245 -12.65 44.90 -13.34
CA ARG A 245 -12.16 43.52 -13.46
C ARG A 245 -11.88 43.14 -14.90
N ARG A 246 -12.80 43.45 -15.84
CA ARG A 246 -12.62 43.16 -17.26
C ARG A 246 -11.42 43.92 -17.83
N ASP A 247 -11.30 45.20 -17.51
CA ASP A 247 -10.17 46.03 -17.94
C ASP A 247 -8.83 45.49 -17.40
N ALA A 248 -8.80 45.05 -16.14
CA ALA A 248 -7.63 44.44 -15.54
C ALA A 248 -7.29 43.07 -16.16
N GLU A 249 -8.29 42.25 -16.50
CA GLU A 249 -8.10 40.97 -17.20
C GLU A 249 -7.54 41.18 -18.61
N ASP A 250 -8.07 42.14 -19.36
CA ASP A 250 -7.59 42.49 -20.70
C ASP A 250 -6.17 43.06 -20.66
N SER A 251 -5.88 43.94 -19.69
CA SER A 251 -4.53 44.47 -19.47
C SER A 251 -3.54 43.36 -19.15
N ARG A 252 -3.91 42.43 -18.25
CA ARG A 252 -3.08 41.27 -17.90
C ARG A 252 -2.80 40.39 -19.11
N ALA A 253 -3.80 40.14 -19.95
CA ALA A 253 -3.64 39.33 -21.16
C ALA A 253 -2.64 39.97 -22.14
N ARG A 254 -2.72 41.29 -22.35
CA ARG A 254 -1.78 42.04 -23.19
C ARG A 254 -0.35 41.95 -22.66
N THR A 255 -0.16 42.22 -21.36
CA THR A 255 1.18 42.14 -20.73
C THR A 255 1.77 40.73 -20.80
N VAL A 256 0.96 39.68 -20.67
CA VAL A 256 1.44 38.29 -20.82
C VAL A 256 1.91 38.02 -22.25
N CYS A 257 1.15 38.44 -23.27
CA CYS A 257 1.58 38.31 -24.67
C CYS A 257 2.89 39.09 -24.94
N GLU A 258 3.00 40.32 -24.44
CA GLU A 258 4.22 41.13 -24.57
C GLU A 258 5.43 40.46 -23.89
N ARG A 259 5.25 39.97 -22.66
CA ARG A 259 6.29 39.22 -21.94
C ARG A 259 6.74 37.99 -22.73
N ASP A 260 5.80 37.20 -23.24
CA ASP A 260 6.11 35.95 -23.93
C ASP A 260 6.82 36.19 -25.26
N SER A 261 6.42 37.22 -26.01
CA SER A 261 7.10 37.66 -27.22
C SER A 261 8.53 38.15 -26.94
N THR A 262 8.72 38.91 -25.86
CA THR A 262 10.04 39.40 -25.42
C THR A 262 10.93 38.24 -24.99
N ALA A 263 10.41 37.28 -24.22
CA ALA A 263 11.14 36.09 -23.81
C ALA A 263 11.51 35.19 -25.01
N ALA A 264 10.65 35.10 -26.03
CA ALA A 264 10.98 34.41 -27.27
C ALA A 264 12.08 35.14 -28.06
N ALA A 265 12.06 36.47 -28.11
CA ALA A 265 13.11 37.27 -28.72
C ALA A 265 14.47 37.09 -27.99
N LEU A 266 14.47 37.09 -26.66
CA LEU A 266 15.68 36.88 -25.86
C LEU A 266 16.28 35.49 -26.10
N ARG A 267 15.46 34.43 -26.07
CA ARG A 267 15.92 33.06 -26.37
C ARG A 267 16.50 32.93 -27.78
N ARG A 268 15.91 33.61 -28.78
CA ARG A 268 16.47 33.65 -30.13
C ARG A 268 17.83 34.34 -30.15
N HIS A 269 17.96 35.47 -29.46
CA HIS A 269 19.23 36.18 -29.38
C HIS A 269 20.32 35.31 -28.72
N GLU A 270 20.02 34.68 -27.58
CA GLU A 270 20.95 33.76 -26.89
C GLU A 270 21.38 32.60 -27.81
N ALA A 271 20.43 32.01 -28.55
CA ALA A 271 20.73 30.92 -29.48
C ALA A 271 21.64 31.37 -30.64
N ILE A 272 21.41 32.57 -31.18
CA ILE A 272 22.26 33.18 -32.22
C ILE A 272 23.67 33.39 -31.67
N THR A 273 23.81 34.05 -30.52
CA THR A 273 25.12 34.30 -29.91
C THR A 273 25.88 33.00 -29.62
N GLN A 274 25.19 31.96 -29.16
CA GLN A 274 25.80 30.65 -28.92
C GLN A 274 26.23 29.97 -30.24
N ALA A 275 25.44 30.09 -31.30
CA ALA A 275 25.78 29.58 -32.62
C ALA A 275 26.99 30.32 -33.22
N GLU A 276 27.04 31.64 -33.10
CA GLU A 276 28.18 32.46 -33.53
C GLU A 276 29.47 32.06 -32.79
N THR A 277 29.39 31.87 -31.47
CA THR A 277 30.52 31.42 -30.65
C THR A 277 31.03 30.05 -31.10
N ARG A 278 30.13 29.08 -31.29
CA ARG A 278 30.50 27.74 -31.79
C ARG A 278 31.09 27.79 -33.20
N SER A 279 30.56 28.65 -34.07
CA SER A 279 31.09 28.84 -35.42
C SER A 279 32.51 29.41 -35.39
N ALA A 280 32.76 30.40 -34.53
CA ALA A 280 34.09 30.97 -34.35
C ALA A 280 35.08 29.93 -33.82
N GLU A 281 34.71 29.16 -32.79
CA GLU A 281 35.55 28.08 -32.27
C GLU A 281 35.84 27.00 -33.32
N ALA A 282 34.83 26.61 -34.10
CA ALA A 282 35.00 25.63 -35.17
C ALA A 282 35.94 26.15 -36.27
N ALA A 283 35.84 27.42 -36.64
CA ALA A 283 36.75 28.06 -37.58
C ALA A 283 38.19 28.07 -37.06
N THR A 284 38.39 28.43 -35.78
CA THR A 284 39.73 28.38 -35.15
C THR A 284 40.29 26.96 -35.11
N ARG A 285 39.49 25.96 -34.75
CA ARG A 285 39.91 24.55 -34.75
C ARG A 285 40.26 24.08 -36.17
N HIS A 286 39.48 24.48 -37.17
CA HIS A 286 39.75 24.15 -38.56
C HIS A 286 41.09 24.74 -39.02
N GLU A 287 41.35 26.00 -38.70
CA GLU A 287 42.63 26.66 -39.01
C GLU A 287 43.81 25.98 -38.31
N GLN A 288 43.66 25.59 -37.04
CA GLN A 288 44.67 24.82 -36.31
C GLN A 288 44.92 23.45 -36.95
N MET A 289 43.88 22.74 -37.39
CA MET A 289 44.03 21.47 -38.12
C MET A 289 44.75 21.65 -39.45
N LEU A 290 44.45 22.71 -40.21
CA LEU A 290 45.16 23.01 -41.46
C LEU A 290 46.64 23.29 -41.20
N LYS A 291 46.96 24.09 -40.17
CA LYS A 291 48.36 24.32 -39.76
C LYS A 291 49.07 23.05 -39.31
N ALA A 292 48.39 22.17 -38.56
CA ALA A 292 48.94 20.89 -38.14
C ALA A 292 49.18 19.94 -39.33
N LEU A 293 48.26 19.92 -40.30
CA LEU A 293 48.46 19.20 -41.56
C LEU A 293 49.67 19.75 -42.30
N ASP A 294 49.76 21.08 -42.47
CA ASP A 294 50.87 21.73 -43.15
C ASP A 294 52.22 21.42 -42.47
N GLY A 295 52.28 21.44 -41.13
CA GLY A 295 53.46 21.03 -40.37
C GLY A 295 53.85 19.55 -40.53
N LEU A 296 52.97 18.71 -41.04
CA LEU A 296 53.25 17.31 -41.41
C LEU A 296 53.65 17.15 -42.88
N ALA A 297 53.84 18.23 -43.65
CA ALA A 297 54.24 18.17 -45.06
C ALA A 297 55.57 17.42 -45.24
N ASP A 298 56.62 17.81 -44.51
CA ASP A 298 57.93 17.18 -44.58
C ASP A 298 57.88 15.70 -44.17
N ALA A 299 57.07 15.36 -43.16
CA ALA A 299 56.89 13.99 -42.72
C ALA A 299 56.19 13.13 -43.80
N ARG A 300 55.21 13.71 -44.50
CA ARG A 300 54.54 13.07 -45.65
C ARG A 300 55.48 12.88 -46.82
N GLU A 301 56.32 13.87 -47.12
CA GLU A 301 57.34 13.77 -48.16
C GLU A 301 58.38 12.69 -47.83
N ARG A 302 58.90 12.67 -46.59
CA ARG A 302 59.81 11.62 -46.13
C ARG A 302 59.19 10.23 -46.19
N LEU A 303 57.93 10.08 -45.80
CA LEU A 303 57.22 8.81 -45.91
C LEU A 303 57.12 8.35 -47.37
N HIS A 304 56.75 9.27 -48.27
CA HIS A 304 56.68 8.98 -49.70
C HIS A 304 58.05 8.58 -50.27
N ASP A 305 59.14 9.24 -49.86
CA ASP A 305 60.51 8.87 -50.27
C ASP A 305 60.91 7.48 -49.74
N LEU A 306 60.56 7.17 -48.49
CA LEU A 306 60.78 5.84 -47.91
C LEU A 306 59.99 4.76 -48.65
N GLU A 307 58.72 5.01 -48.97
CA GLU A 307 57.88 4.11 -49.75
C GLU A 307 58.45 3.86 -51.16
N ARG A 308 59.00 4.89 -51.82
CA ARG A 308 59.72 4.74 -53.10
C ARG A 308 61.01 3.95 -52.96
N ALA A 309 61.71 4.08 -51.84
CA ALA A 309 62.93 3.34 -51.56
C ALA A 309 62.68 1.87 -51.15
N GLU A 310 61.45 1.52 -50.75
CA GLU A 310 61.11 0.17 -50.29
C GLU A 310 61.39 -0.91 -51.36
N SER A 311 61.12 -0.61 -52.64
CA SER A 311 61.42 -1.53 -53.75
C SER A 311 62.92 -1.77 -53.98
N LEU A 312 63.79 -0.89 -53.46
CA LEU A 312 65.25 -1.02 -53.56
C LEU A 312 65.85 -1.82 -52.40
N ARG A 313 65.06 -2.11 -51.36
CA ARG A 313 65.52 -2.77 -50.14
C ARG A 313 66.01 -4.19 -50.38
N GLU A 314 65.24 -4.99 -51.12
CA GLU A 314 65.60 -6.36 -51.46
C GLU A 314 66.78 -6.42 -52.44
N PRO A 315 66.82 -5.63 -53.55
CA PRO A 315 68.01 -5.52 -54.39
C PRO A 315 69.27 -5.08 -53.64
N LEU A 316 69.18 -4.11 -52.72
CA LEU A 316 70.32 -3.66 -51.92
C LEU A 316 70.80 -4.75 -50.95
N ALA A 317 69.88 -5.49 -50.33
CA ALA A 317 70.24 -6.63 -49.49
C ALA A 317 70.94 -7.72 -50.30
N GLN A 318 70.45 -8.03 -51.50
CA GLN A 318 71.09 -8.97 -52.42
C GLN A 318 72.47 -8.47 -52.88
N SER A 319 72.62 -7.17 -53.18
CA SER A 319 73.91 -6.55 -53.52
C SER A 319 74.92 -6.68 -52.37
N ARG A 320 74.51 -6.39 -51.13
CA ARG A 320 75.38 -6.56 -49.95
C ARG A 320 75.78 -8.01 -49.72
N ILE A 321 74.83 -8.95 -49.86
CA ILE A 321 75.13 -10.39 -49.80
C ILE A 321 76.14 -10.78 -50.89
N ALA A 322 76.00 -10.22 -52.10
CA ALA A 322 76.93 -10.46 -53.21
C ALA A 322 78.31 -9.82 -52.97
N GLU A 323 78.38 -8.61 -52.42
CA GLU A 323 79.63 -7.95 -51.98
C GLU A 323 80.35 -8.80 -50.93
N ASP A 324 79.66 -9.22 -49.87
CA ASP A 324 80.21 -10.09 -48.82
C ASP A 324 80.64 -11.46 -49.39
N ALA A 325 79.92 -12.00 -50.37
CA ALA A 325 80.30 -13.24 -51.05
C ALA A 325 81.54 -13.05 -51.94
N PHE A 326 81.65 -11.91 -52.62
CA PHE A 326 82.79 -11.55 -53.45
C PHE A 326 84.05 -11.33 -52.61
N GLU A 327 83.95 -10.59 -51.50
CA GLU A 327 85.07 -10.43 -50.55
C GLU A 327 85.55 -11.78 -50.01
N ARG A 328 84.62 -12.65 -49.61
CA ARG A 328 84.95 -14.02 -49.18
C ARG A 328 85.61 -14.85 -50.29
N ALA A 329 85.17 -14.69 -51.55
CA ALA A 329 85.77 -15.37 -52.68
C ALA A 329 87.20 -14.88 -52.96
N ILE A 330 87.48 -13.58 -52.85
CA ILE A 330 88.83 -13.02 -52.97
C ILE A 330 89.74 -13.61 -51.90
N ILE A 331 89.30 -13.62 -50.64
CA ILE A 331 90.07 -14.20 -49.53
C ILE A 331 90.35 -15.68 -49.81
N ALA A 332 89.32 -16.45 -50.18
CA ALA A 332 89.45 -17.86 -50.50
C ALA A 332 90.39 -18.13 -51.70
N GLU A 333 90.41 -17.26 -52.71
CA GLU A 333 91.37 -17.37 -53.81
C GLU A 333 92.80 -17.05 -53.36
N SER A 334 92.99 -16.04 -52.50
CA SER A 334 94.31 -15.77 -51.92
C SER A 334 94.82 -16.95 -51.08
N ASP A 335 93.94 -17.58 -50.29
CA ASP A 335 94.28 -18.76 -49.48
C ASP A 335 94.63 -19.95 -50.39
N LYS A 336 93.87 -20.17 -51.47
CA LYS A 336 94.18 -21.21 -52.46
C LYS A 336 95.51 -20.96 -53.16
N ARG A 337 95.85 -19.72 -53.51
CA ARG A 337 97.15 -19.38 -54.10
C ARG A 337 98.29 -19.61 -53.11
N ALA A 338 98.12 -19.25 -51.84
CA ALA A 338 99.09 -19.53 -50.79
C ALA A 338 99.28 -21.05 -50.59
N ALA A 339 98.19 -21.82 -50.60
CA ALA A 339 98.22 -23.28 -50.52
C ALA A 339 98.89 -23.92 -51.76
N ALA A 340 98.64 -23.39 -52.96
CA ALA A 340 99.29 -23.85 -54.19
C ALA A 340 100.79 -23.53 -54.19
N ALA A 341 101.20 -22.37 -53.70
CA ALA A 341 102.61 -22.02 -53.54
C ALA A 341 103.32 -22.95 -52.56
N THR A 342 102.72 -23.23 -51.39
CA THR A 342 103.26 -24.20 -50.43
C THR A 342 103.29 -25.62 -50.97
N ALA A 343 102.29 -26.03 -51.77
CA ALA A 343 102.29 -27.33 -52.46
C ALA A 343 103.40 -27.40 -53.53
N SER A 344 103.66 -26.33 -54.28
CA SER A 344 104.76 -26.24 -55.23
C SER A 344 106.12 -26.36 -54.54
N GLU A 345 106.32 -25.63 -53.43
CA GLU A 345 107.55 -25.75 -52.62
C GLU A 345 107.71 -27.15 -52.00
N ALA A 346 106.61 -27.83 -51.66
CA ALA A 346 106.65 -29.22 -51.22
C ALA A 346 107.03 -30.18 -52.36
N LEU A 347 106.51 -29.95 -53.58
CA LEU A 347 106.85 -30.72 -54.76
C LEU A 347 108.33 -30.53 -55.17
N ASP A 348 108.84 -29.30 -55.15
CA ASP A 348 110.25 -29.02 -55.44
C ASP A 348 111.18 -29.70 -54.43
N ARG A 349 110.80 -29.74 -53.15
CA ARG A 349 111.53 -30.50 -52.12
C ARG A 349 111.46 -32.02 -52.34
N ALA A 350 110.31 -32.53 -52.79
CA ALA A 350 110.15 -33.96 -53.10
C ALA A 350 111.01 -34.37 -54.32
N LEU A 351 111.08 -33.54 -55.36
CA LEU A 351 111.94 -33.77 -56.53
C LEU A 351 113.44 -33.68 -56.19
N ALA A 352 113.82 -32.76 -55.29
CA ALA A 352 115.19 -32.66 -54.81
C ALA A 352 115.60 -33.91 -54.00
N THR A 353 114.71 -34.40 -53.14
CA THR A 353 114.95 -35.64 -52.38
C THR A 353 114.98 -36.86 -53.29
N GLU A 354 114.08 -36.97 -54.27
CA GLU A 354 114.13 -38.02 -55.29
C GLU A 354 115.50 -38.05 -55.99
N GLY A 355 115.97 -36.89 -56.48
CA GLY A 355 117.28 -36.76 -57.12
C GLY A 355 118.48 -37.12 -56.24
N GLU A 356 118.40 -36.90 -54.92
CA GLU A 356 119.42 -37.39 -53.97
C GLU A 356 119.36 -38.91 -53.77
N THR A 357 118.16 -39.48 -53.62
CA THR A 357 118.00 -40.95 -53.51
C THR A 357 118.48 -41.67 -54.76
N THR A 358 118.22 -41.14 -55.96
CA THR A 358 118.69 -41.77 -57.21
C THR A 358 120.21 -41.83 -57.28
N LYS A 359 120.91 -40.78 -56.84
CA LYS A 359 122.38 -40.79 -56.74
C LYS A 359 122.91 -41.82 -55.75
N ILE A 360 122.21 -42.02 -54.63
CA ILE A 360 122.57 -43.05 -53.64
C ILE A 360 122.38 -44.45 -54.22
N VAL A 361 121.30 -44.68 -54.97
CA VAL A 361 121.03 -45.97 -55.62
C VAL A 361 122.04 -46.26 -56.73
N GLU A 362 122.38 -45.28 -57.57
CA GLU A 362 123.40 -45.43 -58.62
C GLU A 362 124.79 -45.72 -58.03
N ALA A 363 125.14 -45.11 -56.89
CA ALA A 363 126.38 -45.41 -56.17
C ALA A 363 126.38 -46.85 -55.62
N ALA A 364 125.26 -47.31 -55.05
CA ALA A 364 125.13 -48.67 -54.55
C ALA A 364 125.16 -49.73 -55.68
N GLU A 365 124.61 -49.42 -56.86
CA GLU A 365 124.71 -50.28 -58.05
C GLU A 365 126.15 -50.36 -58.62
N ALA A 366 126.90 -49.25 -58.56
CA ALA A 366 128.31 -49.24 -58.94
C ALA A 366 129.16 -50.13 -58.01
N ASP A 367 128.92 -50.06 -56.70
CA ASP A 367 129.57 -50.92 -55.71
C ASP A 367 129.20 -52.40 -55.93
N PHE A 368 127.94 -52.72 -56.24
CA PHE A 368 127.51 -54.10 -56.54
C PHE A 368 128.20 -54.68 -57.79
N LYS A 369 128.37 -53.88 -58.85
CA LYS A 369 129.09 -54.33 -60.06
C LYS A 369 130.57 -54.61 -59.81
N SER A 370 131.19 -53.97 -58.82
CA SER A 370 132.60 -54.20 -58.46
C SER A 370 132.85 -55.57 -57.80
N PHE A 371 131.82 -56.21 -57.24
CA PHE A 371 131.91 -57.54 -56.61
C PHE A 371 131.85 -58.72 -57.61
N GLY A 372 131.38 -58.50 -58.84
CA GLY A 372 131.25 -59.56 -59.86
C GLY A 372 132.54 -60.33 -60.20
N PRO A 373 133.70 -59.66 -60.36
CA PRO A 373 134.98 -60.33 -60.63
C PRO A 373 135.50 -61.16 -59.45
N GLU A 374 135.30 -60.68 -58.20
CA GLU A 374 135.69 -61.38 -56.97
C GLU A 374 134.82 -62.64 -56.76
N TRP A 375 133.52 -62.55 -57.02
CA TRP A 375 132.60 -63.68 -56.91
C TRP A 375 132.92 -64.78 -57.94
N SER A 376 133.25 -64.40 -59.18
CA SER A 376 133.68 -65.35 -60.22
C SER A 376 134.99 -66.07 -59.87
N LYS A 377 135.86 -65.43 -59.08
CA LYS A 377 137.12 -66.01 -58.60
C LYS A 377 136.88 -67.00 -57.45
N ALA A 378 135.93 -66.70 -56.56
CA ALA A 378 135.49 -67.61 -55.50
C ALA A 378 134.83 -68.88 -56.08
N GLU A 379 133.95 -68.74 -57.08
CA GLU A 379 133.28 -69.87 -57.73
C GLU A 379 134.27 -70.80 -58.46
N ARG A 380 135.35 -70.24 -59.02
CA ARG A 380 136.44 -71.02 -59.63
C ARG A 380 137.26 -71.79 -58.60
N LEU A 381 137.53 -71.17 -57.45
CA LEU A 381 138.25 -71.82 -56.34
C LEU A 381 137.40 -72.93 -55.71
N ASP A 382 136.09 -72.73 -55.56
CA ASP A 382 135.18 -73.79 -55.11
C ASP A 382 135.14 -74.97 -56.08
N SER A 383 135.16 -74.72 -57.41
CA SER A 383 135.28 -75.79 -58.41
C SER A 383 136.63 -76.52 -58.33
N GLU A 384 137.74 -75.82 -58.07
CA GLU A 384 139.05 -76.45 -57.88
C GLU A 384 139.11 -77.30 -56.60
N ILE A 385 138.42 -76.88 -55.52
CA ILE A 385 138.26 -77.67 -54.28
C ILE A 385 137.41 -78.92 -54.53
N ASP A 386 136.32 -78.80 -55.30
CA ASP A 386 135.43 -79.93 -55.59
C ASP A 386 136.16 -80.98 -56.47
N VAL A 387 136.96 -80.54 -57.43
CA VAL A 387 137.82 -81.45 -58.22
C VAL A 387 138.88 -82.12 -57.35
N ALA A 388 139.56 -81.39 -56.45
CA ALA A 388 140.58 -81.95 -55.57
C ALA A 388 140.00 -82.96 -54.56
N THR A 389 138.82 -82.70 -54.00
CA THR A 389 138.13 -83.65 -53.11
C THR A 389 137.63 -84.88 -53.85
N THR A 390 137.21 -84.74 -55.12
CA THR A 390 136.83 -85.87 -55.96
C THR A 390 138.05 -86.73 -56.31
N GLU A 391 139.21 -86.12 -56.59
CA GLU A 391 140.47 -86.83 -56.80
C GLU A 391 140.99 -87.52 -55.53
N GLU A 392 140.87 -86.90 -54.35
CA GLU A 392 141.21 -87.54 -53.07
C GLU A 392 140.35 -88.79 -52.85
N LYS A 393 139.03 -88.68 -53.09
CA LYS A 393 138.10 -89.80 -52.98
C LYS A 393 138.46 -90.93 -53.94
N LYS A 394 138.79 -90.59 -55.18
CA LYS A 394 139.17 -91.55 -56.21
C LYS A 394 140.51 -92.23 -55.92
N ALA A 395 141.51 -91.49 -55.44
CA ALA A 395 142.80 -92.05 -55.02
C ALA A 395 142.63 -92.99 -53.81
N ARG A 396 141.71 -92.68 -52.90
CA ARG A 396 141.35 -93.53 -51.77
C ARG A 396 140.66 -94.83 -52.22
N ASP A 397 139.76 -94.73 -53.20
CA ASP A 397 139.10 -95.89 -53.82
C ASP A 397 140.10 -96.74 -54.62
N ASP A 398 141.04 -96.13 -55.32
CA ASP A 398 142.11 -96.82 -56.05
C ASP A 398 143.10 -97.52 -55.09
N ALA A 399 143.37 -96.94 -53.91
CA ALA A 399 144.17 -97.59 -52.86
C ALA A 399 143.44 -98.80 -52.24
N LEU A 400 142.12 -98.70 -52.03
CA LEU A 400 141.27 -99.82 -51.61
C LEU A 400 141.20 -100.91 -52.69
N ALA A 401 141.10 -100.53 -53.96
CA ALA A 401 141.11 -101.47 -55.09
C ALA A 401 142.48 -102.15 -55.26
N ALA A 402 143.59 -101.44 -55.01
CA ALA A 402 144.93 -102.01 -54.99
C ALA A 402 145.11 -103.01 -53.83
N ALA A 403 144.55 -102.71 -52.65
CA ALA A 403 144.54 -103.64 -51.52
C ALA A 403 143.69 -104.90 -51.81
N GLN A 404 142.56 -104.75 -52.50
CA GLN A 404 141.68 -105.87 -52.84
C GLN A 404 142.25 -106.76 -53.95
N ARG A 405 142.85 -106.17 -55.00
CA ARG A 405 143.49 -106.95 -56.07
C ARG A 405 144.76 -107.66 -55.61
N ALA A 406 145.50 -107.09 -54.65
CA ALA A 406 146.59 -107.81 -54.00
C ALA A 406 146.08 -109.08 -53.27
N LYS A 407 144.88 -109.02 -52.69
CA LYS A 407 144.18 -110.18 -52.11
C LYS A 407 143.69 -111.17 -53.17
N ASP A 408 143.09 -110.68 -54.25
CA ASP A 408 142.53 -111.55 -55.30
C ASP A 408 143.61 -112.22 -56.14
N LYS A 409 144.76 -111.57 -56.35
CA LYS A 409 145.92 -112.20 -57.00
C LYS A 409 146.50 -113.34 -56.15
N ALA A 410 146.53 -113.17 -54.82
CA ALA A 410 146.91 -114.24 -53.90
C ALA A 410 145.92 -115.42 -53.90
N ALA A 411 144.62 -115.16 -54.10
CA ALA A 411 143.58 -116.20 -54.20
C ALA A 411 143.48 -116.84 -55.60
N GLY A 412 143.78 -116.08 -56.65
CA GLY A 412 143.71 -116.50 -58.05
C GLY A 412 144.91 -117.32 -58.49
N ASP A 413 146.11 -117.01 -58.01
CA ASP A 413 147.28 -117.88 -58.19
C ASP A 413 147.07 -119.23 -57.48
N ALA A 414 146.23 -119.27 -56.43
CA ALA A 414 145.74 -120.52 -55.84
C ALA A 414 144.68 -121.24 -56.71
N LEU A 415 144.01 -120.56 -57.66
CA LEU A 415 143.05 -121.14 -58.63
C LEU A 415 143.68 -121.47 -59.99
N LEU A 416 144.81 -120.85 -60.34
CA LEU A 416 145.76 -121.25 -61.39
C LEU A 416 146.15 -122.73 -61.25
N ALA A 417 145.97 -123.32 -60.07
CA ALA A 417 146.13 -124.75 -59.85
C ALA A 417 144.97 -125.65 -60.33
N LYS A 418 143.77 -125.12 -60.70
CA LYS A 418 142.53 -125.93 -60.70
C LYS A 418 141.76 -126.14 -62.01
N ARG A 419 141.81 -125.27 -63.04
CA ARG A 419 140.89 -125.36 -64.22
C ARG A 419 141.50 -125.41 -65.63
N SER A 420 142.83 -125.37 -65.75
CA SER A 420 143.55 -125.92 -66.91
C SER A 420 143.11 -127.35 -67.27
N THR A 421 142.47 -128.01 -66.32
CA THR A 421 141.89 -129.35 -66.33
C THR A 421 140.47 -129.43 -66.90
N THR A 422 139.81 -128.28 -67.12
CA THR A 422 138.40 -128.06 -67.47
C THR A 422 137.91 -128.75 -68.76
N ALA A 423 137.42 -127.99 -69.74
CA ALA A 423 136.48 -128.61 -70.68
C ALA A 423 136.23 -127.81 -71.96
N ARG A 424 137.17 -127.63 -72.90
CA ARG A 424 137.63 -128.69 -73.81
C ARG A 424 136.64 -129.81 -74.20
N ALA A 425 135.51 -130.01 -73.51
CA ALA A 425 134.71 -131.24 -73.56
C ALA A 425 133.56 -131.18 -74.55
N GLU A 426 133.01 -130.00 -74.83
CA GLU A 426 131.86 -129.93 -75.73
C GLU A 426 132.28 -129.53 -77.14
N LEU A 427 133.60 -129.50 -77.35
CA LEU A 427 134.29 -129.54 -78.63
C LEU A 427 133.76 -130.64 -79.60
N GLU A 428 132.85 -131.56 -79.20
CA GLU A 428 132.43 -132.76 -79.97
C GLU A 428 130.93 -133.05 -80.06
N ALA A 429 130.04 -132.10 -79.72
CA ALA A 429 128.62 -132.21 -80.01
C ALA A 429 128.20 -131.01 -80.88
N ALA A 430 128.69 -130.80 -82.10
CA ALA A 430 128.99 -131.73 -83.19
C ALA A 430 127.86 -132.69 -83.55
N ARG A 431 127.73 -132.76 -84.87
CA ARG A 431 126.86 -133.61 -85.67
C ARG A 431 125.42 -133.14 -85.72
#